data_AF-A0A9D0KKX1-F1
#
_entry.id   AF-A0A9D0KKX1-F1
#
_cell.length_a   1.000
_cell.length_b   1.000
_cell.length_c   1.000
_cell.angle_alpha   90.00
_cell.angle_beta   90.00
_cell.angle_gamma   90.00
#
_symmetry.space_group_name_H-M   'P 1'
#
loop_
_entity.id
_entity.type
_entity.pdbx_description
1 polymer ?
#
loop_
_entity_poly.entity_id
_entity_poly.type
_entity_poly.pdbx_seq_one_letter_code
_entity_poly.pdbx_strand_id
1 'polypeptide(L)' 'VLEMRFGLKDGRSHTLEEVGQAFNVTRERIRQIESKALRKLRHPGRSRKLRDFLT' A
#
# COMPACT_ATOMS: atom_id res chain seq x y z
N VAL A 1 -2.82 5.42 -0.34
CA VAL A 1 -2.41 4.55 0.79
C VAL A 1 -1.10 3.86 0.51
N LEU A 2 -1.00 2.89 -0.43
CA LEU A 2 0.28 2.17 -0.67
C LEU A 2 1.42 3.12 -1.07
N GLU A 3 1.17 4.09 -1.95
CA GLU A 3 2.21 5.06 -2.37
C GLU A 3 2.79 5.85 -1.20
N MET A 4 1.94 6.37 -0.31
CA MET A 4 2.38 7.09 0.89
C MET A 4 3.01 6.16 1.93
N ARG A 5 2.45 4.96 2.13
CA ARG A 5 2.95 3.97 3.09
C ARG A 5 4.37 3.53 2.76
N PHE A 6 4.64 3.27 1.48
CA PHE A 6 5.91 2.75 0.99
C PHE A 6 6.81 3.81 0.36
N GLY A 7 6.46 5.10 0.45
CA GLY A 7 7.26 6.20 -0.10
C GLY A 7 7.46 6.11 -1.61
N LEU A 8 6.51 5.56 -2.37
CA LEU A 8 6.66 5.34 -3.81
C LEU A 8 6.65 6.64 -4.63
N LYS A 9 6.32 7.78 -4.01
CA LYS A 9 6.22 9.08 -4.67
C LYS A 9 7.24 10.09 -4.15
N ASP A 10 7.46 10.11 -2.84
CA ASP A 10 8.30 11.08 -2.12
C ASP A 10 9.56 10.45 -1.48
N GLY A 11 9.73 9.13 -1.62
CA GLY A 11 10.86 8.38 -1.06
C GLY A 11 10.78 8.17 0.45
N ARG A 12 9.70 8.57 1.12
CA ARG A 12 9.55 8.45 2.59
C ARG A 12 8.42 7.52 2.94
N SER A 13 8.74 6.43 3.64
CA SER A 13 7.72 5.52 4.16
C SER A 13 7.03 6.12 5.37
N HIS A 14 5.70 6.17 5.35
CA HIS A 14 4.89 6.66 6.47
C HIS A 14 4.26 5.53 7.27
N THR A 15 4.06 5.67 8.58
CA THR A 15 3.40 4.66 9.42
C THR A 15 1.88 4.56 9.15
N LEU A 16 1.21 3.49 9.63
CA LEU A 16 -0.25 3.37 9.51
C LEU A 16 -0.99 4.52 10.23
N GLU A 17 -0.46 4.96 11.37
CA GLU A 17 -0.94 6.13 12.12
C GLU A 17 -0.81 7.42 11.31
N GLU A 18 0.37 7.70 10.75
CA GLU A 18 0.62 8.91 9.94
C GLU A 18 -0.27 8.96 8.70
N VAL A 19 -0.41 7.83 8.01
CA VAL A 19 -1.32 7.73 6.86
C VAL A 19 -2.76 7.89 7.34
N GLY A 20 -3.14 7.34 8.50
CA GLY A 20 -4.46 7.53 9.08
C GLY A 20 -4.78 8.99 9.35
N GLN A 21 -3.84 9.72 9.95
CA GLN A 21 -3.95 11.16 10.20
C GLN A 21 -4.09 11.95 8.89
N ALA A 22 -3.25 11.67 7.89
CA ALA A 22 -3.28 12.39 6.61
C ALA A 22 -4.58 12.19 5.82
N PHE A 23 -5.24 11.03 5.96
CA PHE A 23 -6.51 10.73 5.31
C PHE A 23 -7.73 10.91 6.24
N ASN A 24 -7.53 11.41 7.46
CA ASN A 24 -8.56 11.56 8.50
C ASN A 24 -9.39 10.27 8.73
N VAL A 25 -8.71 9.14 8.82
CA VAL A 25 -9.31 7.82 9.08
C VAL A 25 -8.54 7.09 10.17
N THR A 26 -9.17 6.08 10.77
CA THR A 26 -8.52 5.28 11.80
C THR A 26 -7.36 4.46 11.22
N ARG A 27 -6.36 4.19 12.07
CA ARG A 27 -5.26 3.27 11.76
C ARG A 27 -5.75 1.93 11.22
N GLU A 28 -6.77 1.35 11.87
CA GLU A 28 -7.34 0.06 11.48
C GLU A 28 -7.98 0.13 10.09
N ARG A 29 -8.60 1.26 9.73
CA ARG A 29 -9.12 1.47 8.37
C ARG A 29 -8.00 1.44 7.33
N ILE A 30 -6.86 2.07 7.61
CA ILE A 30 -5.69 2.01 6.73
C ILE A 30 -5.18 0.57 6.58
N ARG A 31 -5.07 -0.19 7.67
CA ARG A 31 -4.65 -1.60 7.65
C ARG A 31 -5.55 -2.47 6.78
N GLN A 32 -6.86 -2.27 6.85
CA GLN A 32 -7.84 -2.97 6.01
C GLN A 32 -7.68 -2.63 4.53
N ILE A 33 -7.51 -1.33 4.20
CA ILE A 33 -7.32 -0.87 2.83
C ILE A 33 -6.02 -1.44 2.26
N GLU A 34 -4.93 -1.41 3.03
CA GLU A 34 -3.63 -1.99 2.65
C GLU A 34 -3.77 -3.48 2.34
N SER A 35 -4.35 -4.25 3.27
CA SER A 35 -4.59 -5.68 3.09
C SER A 35 -5.42 -5.97 1.83
N LYS A 36 -6.47 -5.18 1.57
CA LYS A 36 -7.30 -5.29 0.38
C LYS A 36 -6.53 -4.96 -0.91
N ALA A 37 -5.66 -3.95 -0.86
CA ALA A 37 -4.85 -3.53 -2.01
C ALA A 37 -3.76 -4.57 -2.33
N LEU A 38 -3.05 -5.08 -1.33
CA LEU A 38 -2.07 -6.17 -1.49
C LEU A 38 -2.73 -7.42 -2.07
N ARG A 39 -3.91 -7.81 -1.59
CA ARG A 39 -4.67 -8.93 -2.16
C ARG A 39 -4.98 -8.73 -3.64
N LYS A 40 -5.37 -7.51 -4.05
CA LYS A 40 -5.62 -7.17 -5.45
C LYS A 40 -4.34 -7.25 -6.30
N LEU A 41 -3.18 -6.86 -5.75
CA LEU A 41 -1.90 -6.91 -6.46
C LEU A 41 -1.38 -8.33 -6.64
N ARG A 42 -1.64 -9.24 -5.68
CA ARG A 42 -1.27 -10.67 -5.79
C ARG A 42 -2.07 -11.43 -6.85
N HIS A 43 -3.19 -10.89 -7.33
CA HIS A 43 -4.00 -11.54 -8.35
C HIS A 43 -3.18 -11.77 -9.65
N PRO A 44 -3.16 -12.98 -10.23
CA PRO A 44 -2.27 -13.35 -11.33
C PRO A 44 -2.40 -12.44 -12.56
N GLY A 45 -3.62 -11.96 -12.85
CA GLY A 45 -3.84 -11.00 -13.95
C GLY A 45 -3.16 -9.64 -13.76
N ARG A 46 -2.85 -9.23 -12.52
CA ARG A 46 -2.18 -7.95 -12.20
C ARG A 46 -0.72 -8.14 -11.81
N SER A 47 -0.38 -9.24 -11.15
CA SER A 47 1.00 -9.53 -10.75
C SER A 47 1.92 -9.88 -11.92
N ARG A 48 1.40 -10.24 -13.10
CA ARG A 48 2.23 -10.59 -14.28
C ARG A 48 3.28 -9.53 -14.60
N LYS A 49 2.94 -8.23 -14.54
CA LYS A 49 3.90 -7.12 -14.79
C LYS A 49 4.89 -6.90 -13.65
N LEU A 50 4.58 -7.40 -12.46
CA LEU A 50 5.40 -7.23 -11.26
C LEU A 50 6.33 -8.43 -11.01
N ARG A 51 6.05 -9.58 -11.64
CA ARG A 51 6.85 -10.80 -11.49
C ARG A 51 8.28 -10.64 -11.96
N ASP A 52 8.50 -9.87 -13.02
CA ASP A 52 9.83 -9.65 -13.60
C ASP A 52 10.77 -8.89 -12.64
N PHE A 53 10.22 -8.22 -11.62
CA PHE A 53 10.97 -7.48 -10.60
C PHE A 53 11.28 -8.31 -9.34
N LEU A 54 10.87 -9.58 -9.28
CA LEU A 54 11.09 -10.48 -8.13
C LEU A 54 12.27 -11.45 -8.37
N THR A 55 13.28 -11.03 -9.13
CA THR A 55 14.45 -11.85 -9.47
C THR A 55 15.17 -12.37 -8.24
#